data_AF-A0A812PJ36-F1
#
_entry.id   AF-A0A812PJ36-F1
#
_cell.length_a   1.000
_cell.length_b   1.000
_cell.length_c   1.000
_cell.angle_alpha   90.00
_cell.angle_beta   90.00
_cell.angle_gamma   90.00
#
_symmetry.space_group_name_H-M   'P 1'
#
loop_
_entity.id
_entity.type
_entity.pdbx_description
1 polymer ?
#
loop_
_entity_poly.entity_id
_entity_poly.type
_entity_poly.pdbx_seq_one_letter_code
_entity_poly.pdbx_strand_id
1 'polypeptide(L)'
;MQVAGADQSSIDAIKAVGGSVTIVYMERVALRAHIKPWKFEVLPRTARPTMKMVTYLEKMKARGCHVRYIKPLWLIEEEKRLQSQLRELKTE
;
A
#
# COMPACT_ATOMS: atom_id res chain seq x y z
N MET A 1 -7.85 -10.29 3.76
CA MET A 1 -6.57 -10.71 4.40
C MET A 1 -5.58 -9.54 4.39
N GLN A 2 -4.86 -9.29 5.49
CA GLN A 2 -3.87 -8.20 5.60
C GLN A 2 -2.45 -8.76 5.78
N VAL A 3 -1.53 -8.40 4.89
CA VAL A 3 -0.15 -8.92 4.86
C VAL A 3 0.86 -7.85 4.40
N ALA A 4 2.15 -8.12 4.56
CA ALA A 4 3.22 -7.23 4.08
C ALA A 4 3.54 -7.44 2.57
N GLY A 5 3.25 -8.62 2.04
CA GLY A 5 3.49 -8.99 0.65
C GLY A 5 2.83 -10.33 0.33
N ALA A 6 2.68 -10.63 -0.96
CA ALA A 6 2.12 -11.88 -1.44
C ALA A 6 2.65 -12.19 -2.85
N ASP A 7 2.71 -13.49 -3.19
CA ASP A 7 3.05 -13.94 -4.53
C ASP A 7 1.84 -13.90 -5.47
N GLN A 8 2.10 -13.87 -6.77
CA GLN A 8 1.05 -13.78 -7.79
C GLN A 8 0.07 -14.95 -7.70
N SER A 9 0.59 -16.17 -7.58
CA SER A 9 -0.22 -17.39 -7.44
C SER A 9 -1.16 -17.34 -6.22
N SER A 10 -0.67 -16.84 -5.09
CA SER A 10 -1.47 -16.69 -3.87
C SER A 10 -2.55 -15.63 -4.02
N ILE A 11 -2.25 -14.51 -4.68
CA ILE A 11 -3.22 -13.45 -4.96
C ILE A 11 -4.36 -13.98 -5.83
N ASP A 12 -4.01 -14.72 -6.89
CA ASP A 12 -4.98 -15.26 -7.84
C ASP A 12 -5.85 -16.34 -7.20
N ALA A 13 -5.27 -17.22 -6.38
CA ALA A 13 -6.03 -18.20 -5.61
C ALA A 13 -7.01 -17.54 -4.64
N ILE A 14 -6.59 -16.51 -3.90
CA ILE A 14 -7.48 -15.80 -2.97
C ILE A 14 -8.60 -15.07 -3.71
N LYS A 15 -8.30 -14.46 -4.86
CA LYS A 15 -9.31 -13.82 -5.71
C LYS A 15 -10.30 -14.82 -6.30
N ALA A 16 -9.86 -16.00 -6.68
CA ALA A 16 -10.74 -17.05 -7.22
C ALA A 16 -11.80 -17.50 -6.21
N VAL A 17 -11.48 -17.48 -4.91
CA VAL A 17 -12.41 -17.77 -3.81
C VAL A 17 -13.29 -16.55 -3.46
N GLY A 18 -13.10 -15.40 -4.12
CA GLY A 18 -13.81 -14.16 -3.83
C GLY A 18 -13.24 -13.36 -2.66
N GLY A 19 -12.03 -13.70 -2.21
CA GLY A 19 -11.32 -12.98 -1.15
C GLY A 19 -10.58 -11.74 -1.65
N SER A 20 -10.21 -10.86 -0.72
CA SER A 20 -9.40 -9.67 -1.01
C SER A 20 -8.09 -9.67 -0.21
N VAL A 21 -7.00 -9.27 -0.89
CA VAL A 21 -5.68 -9.10 -0.29
C VAL A 21 -5.38 -7.62 -0.13
N THR A 22 -5.12 -7.20 1.10
CA THR A 22 -4.69 -5.85 1.45
C THR A 22 -3.24 -5.90 1.94
N ILE A 23 -2.39 -5.10 1.31
CA ILE A 23 -0.97 -4.98 1.63
C ILE A 23 -0.78 -3.74 2.48
N VAL A 24 -0.27 -3.93 3.70
CA VAL A 24 -0.05 -2.85 4.66
C VAL A 24 1.45 -2.66 4.84
N TYR A 25 1.94 -1.45 4.58
CA TYR A 25 3.33 -1.11 4.86
C TYR A 25 3.50 -0.83 6.36
N MET A 26 4.36 -1.62 7.01
CA MET A 26 4.77 -1.42 8.40
C MET A 26 6.30 -1.45 8.50
N GLU A 27 6.86 -0.45 9.18
CA GLU A 27 8.28 -0.42 9.54
C GLU A 27 8.54 -1.36 10.74
N ARG A 28 9.79 -1.75 11.01
CA ARG A 28 10.13 -2.76 12.02
C ARG A 28 9.62 -2.41 13.41
N VAL A 29 9.67 -1.14 13.80
CA VAL A 29 9.17 -0.65 15.09
C VAL A 29 7.64 -0.74 15.14
N ALA A 30 6.96 -0.32 14.06
CA ALA A 30 5.51 -0.40 13.95
C ALA A 30 5.00 -1.85 13.95
N LEU A 31 5.70 -2.76 13.27
CA LEU A 31 5.37 -4.19 13.28
C LEU A 31 5.54 -4.79 14.67
N ARG A 32 6.62 -4.42 15.37
CA ARG A 32 6.86 -4.90 16.74
C ARG A 32 5.79 -4.39 17.70
N ALA A 33 5.34 -3.14 17.54
CA ALA A 33 4.20 -2.58 18.28
C ALA A 33 2.89 -3.29 17.94
N HIS A 34 2.69 -3.72 16.69
CA HIS A 34 1.52 -4.48 16.28
C HIS A 34 1.46 -5.88 16.91
N ILE A 35 2.60 -6.58 16.99
CA ILE A 35 2.67 -7.93 17.55
C ILE A 35 2.65 -7.91 19.08
N LYS A 36 3.34 -6.96 19.71
CA LYS A 36 3.46 -6.86 21.18
C LYS A 36 3.22 -5.42 21.65
N PRO A 37 1.96 -4.96 21.66
CA PRO A 37 1.63 -3.59 22.02
C PRO A 37 2.01 -3.25 23.47
N TRP A 38 1.90 -4.20 24.40
CA TRP A 38 2.23 -3.99 25.82
C TRP A 38 3.71 -3.70 26.13
N LYS A 39 4.60 -3.87 25.15
CA LYS A 39 6.03 -3.52 25.29
C LYS A 39 6.31 -2.05 25.01
N PHE A 40 5.31 -1.30 24.55
CA PHE A 40 5.44 0.10 24.18
C PHE A 40 4.50 0.92 25.06
N GLU A 41 5.06 1.85 25.83
CA GLU A 41 4.26 2.82 26.60
C GLU A 41 3.51 3.79 25.68
N VAL A 42 4.16 4.17 24.57
CA VAL A 42 3.59 5.04 23.54
C VAL A 42 3.68 4.34 22.19
N LEU A 43 2.55 4.26 21.48
CA LEU A 43 2.51 3.65 20.16
C LEU A 43 3.25 4.52 19.13
N PRO A 44 4.14 3.93 18.31
CA PRO A 44 4.87 4.66 17.30
C PRO A 44 3.93 5.20 16.21
N ARG A 45 4.23 6.39 15.70
CA ARG A 45 3.53 6.94 14.53
C ARG A 45 3.86 6.13 13.27
N THR A 46 2.93 6.12 12.32
CA THR A 46 3.10 5.45 11.03
C THR A 46 4.21 6.09 10.22
N ALA A 47 5.18 5.28 9.82
CA ALA A 47 6.33 5.71 9.02
C ALA A 47 5.94 5.98 7.56
N ARG A 48 6.65 6.92 6.93
CA ARG A 48 6.58 7.12 5.47
C ARG A 48 7.51 6.12 4.78
N PRO A 49 7.05 5.46 3.70
CA PRO A 49 7.91 4.54 2.95
C PRO A 49 9.00 5.27 2.17
N THR A 50 10.15 4.62 2.01
CA THR A 50 11.23 5.05 1.10
C THR A 50 10.81 4.87 -0.36
N MET A 51 11.44 5.61 -1.29
CA MET A 51 11.20 5.52 -2.74
C MET A 51 11.16 4.07 -3.27
N LYS A 52 12.14 3.24 -2.90
CA LYS A 52 12.21 1.81 -3.30
C LYS A 52 10.96 1.03 -2.88
N MET A 53 10.45 1.31 -1.68
CA MET A 53 9.27 0.65 -1.15
C MET A 53 8.00 1.15 -1.84
N VAL A 54 7.91 2.45 -2.16
CA VAL A 54 6.79 2.99 -2.96
C VAL A 54 6.71 2.27 -4.31
N THR A 55 7.83 2.09 -5.01
CA THR A 55 7.85 1.35 -6.28
C THR A 55 7.37 -0.10 -6.12
N TYR A 56 7.76 -0.78 -5.04
CA TYR A 56 7.28 -2.12 -4.74
C TYR A 56 5.76 -2.13 -4.47
N LEU A 57 5.27 -1.19 -3.68
CA LEU A 57 3.85 -1.06 -3.33
C LEU A 57 2.98 -0.77 -4.56
N GLU A 58 3.43 0.10 -5.47
CA GLU A 58 2.71 0.35 -6.74
C GLU A 58 2.73 -0.88 -7.66
N LYS A 59 3.82 -1.67 -7.69
CA LYS A 59 3.83 -2.96 -8.40
C LYS A 59 2.78 -3.92 -7.85
N MET A 60 2.63 -3.97 -6.52
CA MET A 60 1.62 -4.82 -5.89
C MET A 60 0.19 -4.31 -6.15
N LYS A 61 0.00 -2.99 -6.23
CA LYS A 61 -1.27 -2.39 -6.65
C LYS A 61 -1.62 -2.77 -8.09
N ALA A 62 -0.65 -2.76 -9.00
CA ALA A 62 -0.84 -3.19 -10.40
C ALA A 62 -1.22 -4.68 -10.53
N ARG A 63 -0.82 -5.53 -9.58
CA ARG A 63 -1.25 -6.94 -9.49
C ARG A 63 -2.70 -7.11 -8.96
N GLY A 64 -3.38 -6.01 -8.65
CA GLY A 64 -4.75 -6.01 -8.15
C GLY A 64 -4.87 -6.28 -6.64
N CYS A 65 -3.83 -5.98 -5.87
CA CYS A 65 -3.94 -5.90 -4.42
C CYS A 65 -4.36 -4.50 -3.97
N HIS A 66 -5.08 -4.42 -2.85
CA HIS A 66 -5.31 -3.14 -2.18
C HIS A 66 -4.07 -2.79 -1.38
N VAL A 67 -3.61 -1.54 -1.45
CA VAL A 67 -2.37 -1.14 -0.77
C VAL A 67 -2.64 0.03 0.17
N ARG A 68 -2.19 -0.11 1.43
CA ARG A 68 -2.37 0.88 2.49
C ARG A 68 -1.00 1.37 2.97
N TYR A 69 -0.68 2.60 2.64
CA TYR A 69 0.50 3.32 3.14
C TYR A 69 0.26 4.83 3.11
N ILE A 70 1.07 5.59 3.86
CA ILE A 70 1.03 7.06 3.79
C ILE A 70 1.70 7.48 2.49
N LYS A 71 0.90 7.95 1.53
CA LYS A 71 1.41 8.48 0.26
C LYS A 71 2.25 9.74 0.51
N PRO A 72 3.46 9.83 -0.06
CA PRO A 72 4.23 11.07 0.00
C PRO A 72 3.58 12.14 -0.91
N LEU A 73 3.81 13.42 -0.58
CA LEU A 73 3.16 14.56 -1.25
C LEU A 73 3.42 14.59 -2.77
N TRP A 74 4.67 14.37 -3.18
CA TRP A 74 5.06 14.33 -4.59
C TRP A 74 4.25 13.32 -5.41
N LEU A 75 3.92 12.16 -4.83
CA LEU A 75 3.16 11.12 -5.52
C LEU A 75 1.69 11.54 -5.70
N ILE A 76 1.15 12.23 -4.69
CA ILE A 76 -0.22 12.75 -4.72
C ILE A 76 -0.35 13.85 -5.79
N GLU A 77 0.64 14.74 -5.88
CA GLU A 77 0.67 15.83 -6.86
C GLU A 77 0.74 15.29 -8.29
N GLU A 78 1.60 14.29 -8.54
CA GLU A 78 1.70 13.65 -9.85
C GLU A 78 0.43 12.87 -10.22
N GLU A 79 -0.17 12.12 -9.29
CA GLU A 79 -1.46 11.45 -9.52
C GLU A 79 -2.56 12.45 -9.90
N LYS A 80 -2.62 13.62 -9.22
CA LYS A 80 -3.58 14.68 -9.53
C LYS A 80 -3.35 15.30 -10.91
N ARG A 81 -2.09 15.55 -11.27
CA ARG A 81 -1.71 16.09 -12.58
C ARG A 81 -2.15 15.15 -13.70
N LEU A 82 -1.82 13.87 -13.58
CA LEU A 82 -2.21 12.84 -14.55
C LEU A 82 -3.74 12.67 -14.64
N GLN A 83 -4.45 12.69 -13.51
CA GLN A 83 -5.92 12.63 -13.50
C GLN A 83 -6.57 13.81 -14.21
N SER A 84 -6.00 15.01 -14.07
CA SER A 84 -6.51 16.22 -14.72
C SER A 84 -6.36 16.12 -16.24
N GLN A 85 -5.17 15.74 -16.72
CA GLN A 85 -4.90 15.52 -18.14
C GLN A 85 -5.82 14.44 -18.75
N LEU A 86 -5.98 13.32 -18.05
CA LEU A 86 -6.85 12.23 -18.51
C LEU A 86 -8.33 12.65 -18.59
N ARG A 87 -8.75 13.59 -17.73
CA ARG A 87 -10.11 14.11 -17.73
C ARG A 87 -10.37 15.03 -18.91
N GLU A 88 -9.41 15.91 -19.22
CA GLU A 88 -9.45 16.80 -20.39
C GLU A 88 -9.56 15.97 -21.69
N LEU A 89 -8.69 14.97 -21.85
CA LEU A 89 -8.68 14.04 -22.99
C LEU A 89 -9.97 13.22 -23.17
N LYS A 90 -10.77 13.01 -22.12
CA LYS A 90 -12.05 12.28 -22.20
C LYS A 90 -13.23 13.18 -22.56
N THR A 91 -13.04 14.48 -22.46
CA THR A 91 -14.09 15.48 -22.68
C THR A 91 -14.04 16.01 -24.12
N GLU A 92 -12.89 15.89 -24.79
CA GLU A 92 -12.71 16.00 -26.24
C GLU A 92 -13.18 14.74 -26.99
#